data_AF-A0ABD8AJQ4-F1
#
_entry.id   AF-A0ABD8AJQ4-F1
#
_cell.length_a   1.000
_cell.length_b   1.000
_cell.length_c   1.000
_cell.angle_alpha   90.00
_cell.angle_beta   90.00
_cell.angle_gamma   90.00
#
_symmetry.space_group_name_H-M   'P 1'
#
loop_
_entity.id
_entity.type
_entity.pdbx_description
1 polymer ?
#
loop_
_entity_poly.entity_id
_entity_poly.type
_entity_poly.pdbx_seq_one_letter_code
_entity_poly.pdbx_strand_id
1 'polypeptide(L)'
;MKGKFKKLVGYFVLASIISSLLTSSIYYYIHYKKTINQINESHENVLTEYKNLNKTNILDIQDESDINLYFSSYGVQTFYNLIRMSMLSKKEVHFYRSNKLISFHKDLNVNEFEHFLKNNRKVNDLSILKNSGIHELGDYKDESTFFDKALEFVKNNPDKKIGIWTNSDHFVANANKLSRLSKFDNVQIFGIEDSNLLGQYIIDNYYKDNKFIRENQNPKSKKWKNPIINSKVTRWNQYLIPMFYKNIKVYWSDPQQSKNFEILGINNHFSFFNEEGFQKLKDEIFQRKDKYNKRYSTYWAKITGYNWEKERDKVNKIQNENNKESLIILGTNSTNDQDSISKILLEYGDQYNIYYKGHPGMNANASFIINKLKPGAKISFFDYETQQRRSFTIDNSWKITALETQIQSEELTSDHANEKNGIWFNKWIGLDGISSALYGILNKRNTYSNILFLGDSFNKKLFKKGTQKFNAFLNKIAAKGASSSVIISKINNKSPKDAELEDFVFKTSLNSGFKIIKPIKILNKTKNSENSYIFEFEIEISYQLNNKTPIEKFIIKVNKNI
;
A
#
# COMPACT_ATOMS: atom_id res chain seq x y z
N MET A 1 71.71 -35.89 24.01
CA MET A 1 70.86 -34.90 23.28
C MET A 1 69.35 -35.00 23.56
N LYS A 2 68.77 -36.16 23.93
CA LYS A 2 67.30 -36.32 24.12
C LYS A 2 66.67 -35.55 25.30
N GLY A 3 67.43 -35.20 26.35
CA GLY A 3 66.90 -34.50 27.54
C GLY A 3 66.74 -32.98 27.40
N LYS A 4 67.61 -32.31 26.62
CA LYS A 4 67.53 -30.85 26.41
C LYS A 4 66.39 -30.47 25.45
N PHE A 5 66.07 -31.34 24.48
CA PHE A 5 65.00 -31.11 23.51
C PHE A 5 63.60 -31.17 24.16
N LYS A 6 63.37 -32.08 25.11
CA LYS A 6 62.10 -32.16 25.86
C LYS A 6 61.84 -30.94 26.74
N LYS A 7 62.88 -30.37 27.38
CA LYS A 7 62.74 -29.13 28.16
C LYS A 7 62.41 -27.93 27.26
N LEU A 8 63.05 -27.82 26.10
CA LEU A 8 62.80 -26.72 25.16
C LEU A 8 61.36 -26.76 24.60
N VAL A 9 60.87 -27.94 24.22
CA VAL A 9 59.49 -28.14 23.74
C VAL A 9 58.47 -27.85 24.85
N GLY A 10 58.75 -28.23 26.10
CA GLY A 10 57.88 -27.91 27.25
C GLY A 10 57.75 -26.41 27.49
N TYR A 11 58.84 -25.65 27.40
CA TYR A 11 58.80 -24.19 27.52
C TYR A 11 58.05 -23.51 26.37
N PHE A 12 58.19 -24.01 25.13
CA PHE A 12 57.44 -23.49 23.98
C PHE A 12 55.93 -23.75 24.08
N VAL A 13 55.51 -24.92 24.59
CA VAL A 13 54.10 -25.24 24.82
C VAL A 13 53.52 -24.42 25.97
N LEU A 14 54.28 -24.19 27.05
CA LEU A 14 53.83 -23.34 28.15
C LEU A 14 53.69 -21.87 27.71
N ALA A 15 54.66 -21.36 26.93
CA ALA A 15 54.63 -20.01 26.40
C ALA A 15 53.47 -19.79 25.41
N SER A 16 53.12 -20.79 24.60
CA SER A 16 51.99 -20.69 23.67
C SER A 16 50.63 -20.75 24.37
N ILE A 17 50.50 -21.53 25.46
CA ILE A 17 49.30 -21.55 26.30
C ILE A 17 49.13 -20.23 27.08
N ILE A 18 50.22 -19.69 27.62
CA ILE A 18 50.19 -18.40 28.33
C ILE A 18 49.87 -17.26 27.34
N SER A 19 50.46 -17.28 26.14
CA SER A 19 50.16 -16.32 25.07
C SER A 19 48.70 -16.41 24.60
N SER A 20 48.14 -17.61 24.48
CA SER A 20 46.72 -17.78 24.09
C SER A 20 45.75 -17.32 25.18
N LEU A 21 46.08 -17.54 26.46
CA LEU A 21 45.29 -17.04 27.60
C LEU A 21 45.37 -15.51 27.73
N LEU A 22 46.55 -14.91 27.50
CA LEU A 22 46.73 -13.45 27.50
C LEU A 22 46.01 -12.78 26.33
N THR A 23 46.09 -13.35 25.13
CA THR A 23 45.39 -12.80 23.96
C THR A 23 43.87 -12.90 24.08
N SER A 24 43.35 -14.01 24.62
CA SER A 24 41.90 -14.15 24.86
C SER A 24 41.38 -13.27 26.01
N SER A 25 42.15 -13.07 27.08
CA SER A 25 41.79 -12.15 28.17
C SER A 25 41.90 -10.66 27.75
N ILE A 26 42.91 -10.29 26.97
CA ILE A 26 43.03 -8.95 26.36
C ILE A 26 41.88 -8.70 25.37
N TYR A 27 41.53 -9.69 24.55
CA TYR A 27 40.38 -9.60 23.63
C TYR A 27 39.07 -9.39 24.39
N TYR A 28 38.82 -10.16 25.46
CA TYR A 28 37.66 -9.98 26.32
C TYR A 28 37.67 -8.62 27.03
N TYR A 29 38.82 -8.17 27.52
CA TYR A 29 38.96 -6.87 28.18
C TYR A 29 38.74 -5.70 27.22
N ILE A 30 39.24 -5.77 25.99
CA ILE A 30 38.98 -4.77 24.94
C ILE A 30 37.50 -4.74 24.57
N HIS A 31 36.87 -5.91 24.41
CA HIS A 31 35.43 -5.99 24.15
C HIS A 31 34.62 -5.44 25.33
N TYR A 32 34.97 -5.80 26.56
CA TYR A 32 34.34 -5.30 27.78
C TYR A 32 34.50 -3.79 27.93
N LYS A 33 35.70 -3.24 27.71
CA LYS A 33 35.97 -1.79 27.77
C LYS A 33 35.26 -1.04 26.64
N LYS A 34 35.12 -1.65 25.45
CA LYS A 34 34.29 -1.12 24.35
C LYS A 34 32.81 -1.10 24.73
N THR A 35 32.32 -2.14 25.43
CA THR A 35 30.96 -2.18 25.98
C THR A 35 30.74 -1.15 27.10
N ILE A 36 31.71 -0.93 28.00
CA ILE A 36 31.64 0.08 29.06
C ILE A 36 31.74 1.51 28.51
N ASN A 37 32.64 1.79 27.57
CA ASN A 37 32.68 3.10 26.93
C ASN A 37 31.42 3.38 26.10
N GLN A 38 30.76 2.33 25.57
CA GLN A 38 29.43 2.42 24.96
C GLN A 38 28.29 2.61 25.98
N ILE A 39 28.52 2.33 27.26
CA ILE A 39 27.59 2.60 28.37
C ILE A 39 27.72 4.07 28.82
N ASN A 40 28.91 4.66 28.72
CA ASN A 40 29.18 6.04 29.18
C ASN A 40 28.87 7.17 28.16
N GLU A 41 28.44 6.86 26.93
CA GLU A 41 27.97 7.89 25.97
C GLU A 41 26.56 8.44 26.31
N SER A 42 25.88 7.89 27.31
CA SER A 42 24.62 8.44 27.81
C SER A 42 24.90 9.34 29.01
N HIS A 43 24.89 10.65 28.79
CA HIS A 43 24.13 11.64 29.55
C HIS A 43 24.60 13.05 29.17
N GLU A 44 23.74 13.81 28.49
CA GLU A 44 23.55 15.24 28.77
C GLU A 44 22.20 15.70 28.19
N ASN A 45 21.30 16.01 29.13
CA ASN A 45 20.02 16.73 29.07
C ASN A 45 19.61 17.40 27.75
N VAL A 46 18.45 17.03 27.21
CA VAL A 46 17.14 17.72 27.31
C VAL A 46 16.09 16.70 26.86
N LEU A 47 15.05 16.44 27.65
CA LEU A 47 14.11 15.36 27.35
C LEU A 47 12.67 15.81 27.11
N THR A 48 12.32 15.95 25.83
CA THR A 48 10.92 15.93 25.38
C THR A 48 10.46 14.48 25.35
N GLU A 49 9.94 13.97 26.45
CA GLU A 49 9.45 12.58 26.53
C GLU A 49 8.27 12.35 25.56
N TYR A 50 8.27 11.23 24.84
CA TYR A 50 7.07 10.77 24.15
C TYR A 50 6.03 10.38 25.20
N LYS A 51 4.83 10.97 25.15
CA LYS A 51 3.75 10.53 26.04
C LYS A 51 3.45 9.06 25.70
N ASN A 52 3.38 8.20 26.71
CA ASN A 52 2.92 6.82 26.54
C ASN A 52 1.46 6.83 26.09
N LEU A 53 1.22 6.85 24.78
CA LEU A 53 -0.10 6.84 24.19
C LEU A 53 -0.43 5.43 23.75
N ASN A 54 -1.10 4.71 24.65
CA ASN A 54 -1.86 3.53 24.25
C ASN A 54 -3.09 4.01 23.47
N LYS A 55 -3.27 3.51 22.23
CA LYS A 55 -4.45 3.63 21.35
C LYS A 55 -4.54 4.88 20.43
N THR A 56 -3.54 5.11 19.59
CA THR A 56 -3.61 6.03 18.43
C THR A 56 -3.23 5.28 17.13
N ASN A 57 -3.73 5.72 15.97
CA ASN A 57 -3.36 5.09 14.69
C ASN A 57 -1.91 5.43 14.31
N ILE A 58 -1.34 4.70 13.34
CA ILE A 58 0.07 4.85 12.94
C ILE A 58 0.42 6.25 12.43
N LEU A 59 -0.53 6.97 11.79
CA LEU A 59 -0.30 8.32 11.28
C LEU A 59 -0.30 9.36 12.40
N ASP A 60 -1.12 9.17 13.43
CA ASP A 60 -1.11 10.03 14.61
C ASP A 60 0.19 9.84 15.40
N ILE A 61 0.66 8.60 15.55
CA ILE A 61 1.95 8.28 16.18
C ILE A 61 3.11 8.93 15.41
N GLN A 62 3.09 8.86 14.08
CA GLN A 62 4.08 9.51 13.23
C GLN A 62 4.12 11.02 13.43
N ASP A 63 2.97 11.64 13.66
CA ASP A 63 2.85 13.08 13.90
C ASP A 63 3.21 13.48 15.36
N GLU A 64 3.57 12.55 16.25
CA GLU A 64 4.14 12.85 17.57
C GLU A 64 5.63 13.22 17.50
N SER A 65 6.33 12.74 16.48
CA SER A 65 7.72 13.11 16.21
C SER A 65 7.80 14.51 15.60
N ASP A 66 8.85 15.27 15.91
CA ASP A 66 9.15 16.51 15.21
C ASP A 66 9.73 16.21 13.82
N ILE A 67 10.56 15.18 13.74
CA ILE A 67 11.26 14.74 12.54
C ILE A 67 11.07 13.24 12.35
N ASN A 68 10.75 12.82 11.13
CA ASN A 68 10.60 11.42 10.77
C ASN A 68 11.63 11.00 9.70
N LEU A 69 12.40 9.96 10.00
CA LEU A 69 13.36 9.32 9.10
C LEU A 69 12.76 8.01 8.55
N TYR A 70 12.69 7.85 7.23
CA TYR A 70 12.10 6.68 6.58
C TYR A 70 13.12 5.93 5.74
N PHE A 71 13.19 4.61 5.88
CA PHE A 71 13.99 3.79 5.00
C PHE A 71 13.53 2.33 4.96
N SER A 72 13.47 1.76 3.77
CA SER A 72 13.38 0.31 3.61
C SER A 72 14.28 -0.15 2.48
N SER A 73 15.17 -1.12 2.69
CA SER A 73 16.05 -1.63 1.63
C SER A 73 15.39 -2.70 0.76
N TYR A 74 14.44 -3.44 1.33
CA TYR A 74 13.60 -4.44 0.68
C TYR A 74 12.18 -4.41 1.25
N GLY A 75 11.29 -5.26 0.75
CA GLY A 75 9.87 -5.25 1.10
C GLY A 75 9.13 -4.20 0.29
N VAL A 76 8.61 -4.61 -0.88
CA VAL A 76 7.88 -3.73 -1.82
C VAL A 76 6.70 -3.05 -1.13
N GLN A 77 5.94 -3.81 -0.33
CA GLN A 77 4.79 -3.29 0.42
C GLN A 77 5.23 -2.25 1.45
N THR A 78 6.24 -2.56 2.26
CA THR A 78 6.79 -1.68 3.29
C THR A 78 7.31 -0.39 2.67
N PHE A 79 8.11 -0.48 1.61
CA PHE A 79 8.67 0.68 0.91
C PHE A 79 7.56 1.66 0.47
N TYR A 80 6.51 1.16 -0.19
CA TYR A 80 5.38 2.00 -0.57
C TYR A 80 4.56 2.53 0.60
N ASN A 81 4.43 1.76 1.68
CA ASN A 81 3.78 2.27 2.89
C ASN A 81 4.57 3.41 3.53
N LEU A 82 5.91 3.33 3.55
CA LEU A 82 6.75 4.43 4.02
C LEU A 82 6.64 5.67 3.12
N ILE A 83 6.50 5.51 1.79
CA ILE A 83 6.21 6.64 0.89
C ILE A 83 4.85 7.27 1.23
N ARG A 84 3.80 6.46 1.45
CA ARG A 84 2.47 6.99 1.85
C ARG A 84 2.54 7.74 3.16
N MET A 85 3.21 7.17 4.16
CA MET A 85 3.38 7.77 5.48
C MET A 85 4.12 9.11 5.41
N SER A 86 5.25 9.16 4.70
CA SER A 86 5.99 10.40 4.47
C SER A 86 5.18 11.46 3.71
N MET A 87 4.37 11.05 2.72
CA MET A 87 3.42 11.96 2.07
C MET A 87 2.37 12.51 3.05
N LEU A 88 1.84 11.66 3.93
CA LEU A 88 0.78 11.96 4.90
C LEU A 88 1.25 12.75 6.14
N SER A 89 2.57 12.75 6.40
CA SER A 89 3.21 13.42 7.54
C SER A 89 2.87 14.90 7.61
N LYS A 90 2.46 15.37 8.79
CA LYS A 90 2.36 16.80 9.12
C LYS A 90 3.68 17.37 9.65
N LYS A 91 4.72 16.54 9.74
CA LYS A 91 6.00 16.80 10.39
C LYS A 91 7.16 16.79 9.40
N GLU A 92 8.37 17.10 9.86
CA GLU A 92 9.58 17.09 9.02
C GLU A 92 9.87 15.66 8.56
N VAL A 93 10.24 15.50 7.29
CA VAL A 93 10.37 14.20 6.62
C VAL A 93 11.72 14.09 5.95
N HIS A 94 12.48 13.05 6.29
CA HIS A 94 13.68 12.63 5.59
C HIS A 94 13.47 11.22 5.08
N PHE A 95 13.29 11.07 3.77
CA PHE A 95 13.11 9.77 3.15
C PHE A 95 14.42 9.33 2.51
N TYR A 96 14.94 8.18 2.92
CA TYR A 96 16.17 7.63 2.38
C TYR A 96 15.87 6.57 1.34
N ARG A 97 16.67 6.50 0.29
CA ARG A 97 16.60 5.48 -0.76
C ARG A 97 18.00 5.15 -1.29
N SER A 98 18.13 4.05 -2.03
CA SER A 98 19.35 3.74 -2.79
C SER A 98 19.00 3.27 -4.19
N ASN A 99 19.46 4.01 -5.20
CA ASN A 99 19.29 3.68 -6.62
C ASN A 99 20.07 2.44 -7.05
N LYS A 100 20.89 1.84 -6.18
CA LYS A 100 21.70 0.67 -6.49
C LYS A 100 21.11 -0.66 -5.99
N LEU A 101 20.10 -0.61 -5.13
CA LEU A 101 19.50 -1.82 -4.53
C LEU A 101 18.61 -2.60 -5.52
N ILE A 102 17.39 -2.12 -5.76
CA ILE A 102 16.32 -2.88 -6.44
C ILE A 102 15.42 -1.94 -7.24
N SER A 103 14.65 -2.51 -8.19
CA SER A 103 13.90 -1.74 -9.21
C SER A 103 13.01 -0.66 -8.62
N PHE A 104 12.27 -0.94 -7.55
CA PHE A 104 11.37 0.06 -6.96
C PHE A 104 12.07 1.27 -6.32
N HIS A 105 13.34 1.16 -5.93
CA HIS A 105 14.12 2.33 -5.53
C HIS A 105 14.64 3.14 -6.73
N LYS A 106 14.94 2.44 -7.84
CA LYS A 106 15.36 3.05 -9.11
C LYS A 106 14.22 3.81 -9.77
N ASP A 107 13.02 3.23 -9.70
CA ASP A 107 11.79 3.77 -10.30
C ASP A 107 11.25 5.00 -9.54
N LEU A 108 11.69 5.24 -8.31
CA LEU A 108 11.30 6.41 -7.53
C LEU A 108 11.78 7.70 -8.21
N ASN A 109 10.84 8.56 -8.59
CA ASN A 109 11.12 9.89 -9.08
C ASN A 109 11.41 10.83 -7.90
N VAL A 110 12.69 10.96 -7.58
CA VAL A 110 13.20 11.78 -6.46
C VAL A 110 12.74 13.23 -6.56
N ASN A 111 12.77 13.82 -7.76
CA ASN A 111 12.44 15.22 -7.98
C ASN A 111 10.96 15.49 -7.70
N GLU A 112 10.06 14.65 -8.23
CA GLU A 112 8.62 14.77 -7.97
C GLU A 112 8.30 14.53 -6.49
N PHE A 113 8.99 13.58 -5.87
CA PHE A 113 8.75 13.28 -4.46
C PHE A 113 9.22 14.40 -3.53
N GLU A 114 10.43 14.91 -3.74
CA GLU A 114 10.95 16.04 -2.98
C GLU A 114 10.12 17.30 -3.22
N HIS A 115 9.71 17.55 -4.47
CA HIS A 115 8.79 18.65 -4.78
C HIS A 115 7.48 18.51 -4.01
N PHE A 116 6.88 17.31 -3.97
CA PHE A 116 5.67 17.06 -3.21
C PHE A 116 5.86 17.35 -1.71
N LEU A 117 6.94 16.84 -1.12
CA LEU A 117 7.25 17.02 0.31
C LEU A 117 7.46 18.49 0.69
N LYS A 118 8.07 19.28 -0.20
CA LYS A 118 8.39 20.70 0.02
C LYS A 118 7.24 21.66 -0.36
N ASN A 119 6.39 21.28 -1.32
CA ASN A 119 5.46 22.23 -1.94
C ASN A 119 3.99 21.83 -1.87
N ASN A 120 3.62 20.55 -1.83
CA ASN A 120 2.22 20.15 -1.94
C ASN A 120 1.55 19.87 -0.59
N ARG A 121 2.31 19.34 0.38
CA ARG A 121 1.75 18.96 1.68
C ARG A 121 1.05 20.13 2.37
N LYS A 122 -0.13 19.85 2.93
CA LYS A 122 -0.90 20.81 3.71
C LYS A 122 -0.47 20.76 5.18
N VAL A 123 0.47 21.62 5.56
CA VAL A 123 0.99 21.76 6.93
C VAL A 123 0.93 23.21 7.39
N ASN A 124 0.87 23.44 8.69
CA ASN A 124 0.74 24.80 9.26
C ASN A 124 2.09 25.53 9.34
N ASP A 125 3.19 24.81 9.52
CA ASP A 125 4.53 25.37 9.65
C ASP A 125 5.33 25.14 8.35
N LEU A 126 5.75 26.23 7.71
CA LEU A 126 6.50 26.17 6.45
C LEU A 126 7.95 25.72 6.64
N SER A 127 8.52 25.83 7.86
CA SER A 127 9.89 25.38 8.13
C SER A 127 10.01 23.85 7.95
N ILE A 128 8.97 23.12 8.37
CA ILE A 128 8.82 21.67 8.17
C ILE A 128 8.95 21.31 6.69
N LEU A 129 8.31 22.08 5.80
CA LEU A 129 8.37 21.84 4.37
C LEU A 129 9.77 22.07 3.83
N LYS A 130 10.41 23.19 4.22
CA LYS A 130 11.75 23.57 3.75
C LYS A 130 12.81 22.54 4.12
N ASN A 131 12.74 21.99 5.33
CA ASN A 131 13.74 21.06 5.87
C ASN A 131 13.55 19.62 5.39
N SER A 132 12.34 19.28 4.92
CA SER A 132 12.05 17.93 4.44
C SER A 132 12.82 17.63 3.14
N GLY A 133 13.21 16.36 2.92
CA GLY A 133 13.97 15.99 1.75
C GLY A 133 14.08 14.50 1.48
N ILE A 134 14.61 14.17 0.30
CA ILE A 134 14.92 12.81 -0.13
C ILE A 134 16.44 12.64 -0.15
N HIS A 135 16.93 11.53 0.39
CA HIS A 135 18.35 11.30 0.62
C HIS A 135 18.82 10.03 -0.07
N GLU A 136 19.94 10.14 -0.78
CA GLU A 136 20.61 9.00 -1.39
C GLU A 136 21.51 8.28 -0.38
N LEU A 137 21.36 6.96 -0.30
CA LEU A 137 22.31 6.04 0.31
C LEU A 137 23.20 5.44 -0.79
N GLY A 138 24.39 4.98 -0.41
CA GLY A 138 25.42 4.50 -1.33
C GLY A 138 25.14 3.13 -1.94
N ASP A 139 26.17 2.27 -2.01
CA ASP A 139 26.10 0.93 -2.60
C ASP A 139 25.70 -0.18 -1.58
N TYR A 140 24.89 -1.14 -2.04
CA TYR A 140 24.48 -2.50 -1.56
C TYR A 140 24.41 -2.88 -0.06
N LYS A 141 24.97 -2.11 0.89
CA LYS A 141 24.91 -2.33 2.35
C LYS A 141 24.05 -1.26 3.07
N ASP A 142 23.02 -0.78 2.38
CA ASP A 142 22.38 0.49 2.70
C ASP A 142 21.57 0.53 4.00
N GLU A 143 21.10 -0.60 4.53
CA GLU A 143 20.43 -0.63 5.84
C GLU A 143 21.35 -0.19 6.97
N SER A 144 22.54 -0.79 7.02
CA SER A 144 23.55 -0.49 8.01
C SER A 144 23.96 0.99 7.90
N THR A 145 24.13 1.48 6.69
CA THR A 145 24.44 2.89 6.39
C THR A 145 23.30 3.82 6.84
N PHE A 146 22.04 3.45 6.60
CA PHE A 146 20.89 4.23 7.08
C PHE A 146 20.91 4.37 8.60
N PHE A 147 21.11 3.28 9.34
CA PHE A 147 21.16 3.36 10.80
C PHE A 147 22.36 4.13 11.34
N ASP A 148 23.51 4.13 10.64
CA ASP A 148 24.65 4.97 10.99
C ASP A 148 24.32 6.46 10.78
N LYS A 149 23.71 6.81 9.64
CA LYS A 149 23.23 8.17 9.37
C LYS A 149 22.15 8.61 10.36
N ALA A 150 21.22 7.72 10.71
CA ALA A 150 20.18 8.00 11.69
C ALA A 150 20.77 8.27 13.07
N LEU A 151 21.79 7.50 13.48
CA LEU A 151 22.50 7.74 14.74
C LEU A 151 23.21 9.10 14.76
N GLU A 152 23.90 9.46 13.67
CA GLU A 152 24.52 10.78 13.54
C GLU A 152 23.47 11.91 13.57
N PHE A 153 22.36 11.73 12.84
CA PHE A 153 21.26 12.68 12.81
C PHE A 153 20.67 12.92 14.20
N VAL A 154 20.44 11.84 14.97
CA VAL A 154 19.95 11.91 16.35
C VAL A 154 20.92 12.67 17.25
N LYS A 155 22.22 12.41 17.15
CA LYS A 155 23.25 13.12 17.94
C LYS A 155 23.27 14.62 17.65
N ASN A 156 22.99 15.02 16.41
CA ASN A 156 22.99 16.42 15.99
C ASN A 156 21.68 17.16 16.28
N ASN A 157 20.62 16.47 16.72
CA ASN A 157 19.30 17.05 16.98
C ASN A 157 18.75 16.60 18.37
N PRO A 158 19.46 16.90 19.46
CA PRO A 158 19.09 16.42 20.80
C PRO A 158 17.76 17.00 21.33
N ASP A 159 17.34 18.17 20.84
CA ASP A 159 16.13 18.87 21.24
C ASP A 159 14.85 18.41 20.50
N LYS A 160 14.99 17.56 19.49
CA LYS A 160 13.89 17.11 18.61
C LYS A 160 13.46 15.70 18.93
N LYS A 161 12.14 15.45 18.88
CA LYS A 161 11.59 14.09 18.85
C LYS A 161 11.78 13.48 17.47
N ILE A 162 12.51 12.36 17.40
CA ILE A 162 12.86 11.72 16.13
C ILE A 162 12.18 10.35 16.05
N GLY A 163 11.42 10.13 14.97
CA GLY A 163 10.80 8.86 14.61
C GLY A 163 11.58 8.17 13.49
N ILE A 164 12.05 6.95 13.72
CA ILE A 164 12.79 6.16 12.71
C ILE A 164 11.89 5.04 12.22
N TRP A 165 11.44 5.10 10.97
CA TRP A 165 10.49 4.18 10.35
C TRP A 165 11.19 3.26 9.34
N THR A 166 11.08 1.94 9.52
CA THR A 166 11.75 0.97 8.68
C THR A 166 11.02 -0.37 8.58
N ASN A 167 11.46 -1.25 7.69
CA ASN A 167 11.00 -2.65 7.68
C ASN A 167 11.42 -3.36 8.96
N SER A 168 10.48 -4.05 9.62
CA SER A 168 10.77 -4.86 10.80
C SER A 168 11.78 -5.98 10.51
N ASP A 169 11.88 -6.47 9.27
CA ASP A 169 12.88 -7.47 8.89
C ASP A 169 14.32 -6.93 8.89
N HIS A 170 14.55 -5.61 8.90
CA HIS A 170 15.90 -5.04 9.07
C HIS A 170 16.44 -5.17 10.49
N PHE A 171 15.60 -5.57 11.47
CA PHE A 171 16.02 -5.64 12.86
C PHE A 171 17.11 -6.69 13.09
N VAL A 172 17.08 -7.81 12.34
CA VAL A 172 18.08 -8.87 12.45
C VAL A 172 19.50 -8.39 12.11
N ALA A 173 19.66 -7.68 10.99
CA ALA A 173 20.96 -7.22 10.52
C ALA A 173 21.49 -6.02 11.33
N ASN A 174 20.60 -5.28 12.00
CA ASN A 174 20.93 -3.99 12.63
C ASN A 174 20.67 -3.95 14.14
N ALA A 175 20.48 -5.09 14.79
CA ALA A 175 20.18 -5.21 16.22
C ALA A 175 21.12 -4.37 17.12
N ASN A 176 22.43 -4.43 16.87
CA ASN A 176 23.40 -3.64 17.64
C ASN A 176 23.19 -2.13 17.50
N LYS A 177 22.77 -1.66 16.32
CA LYS A 177 22.50 -0.24 16.06
C LYS A 177 21.17 0.19 16.64
N LEU A 178 20.15 -0.65 16.55
CA LEU A 178 18.87 -0.47 17.23
C LEU A 178 19.08 -0.32 18.75
N SER A 179 19.88 -1.19 19.35
CA SER A 179 20.17 -1.10 20.80
C SER A 179 20.92 0.20 21.15
N ARG A 180 21.74 0.76 20.26
CA ARG A 180 22.39 2.06 20.49
C ARG A 180 21.40 3.21 20.37
N LEU A 181 20.59 3.23 19.33
CA LEU A 181 19.54 4.23 19.11
C LEU A 181 18.50 4.22 20.24
N SER A 182 18.19 3.04 20.80
CA SER A 182 17.25 2.90 21.92
C SER A 182 17.74 3.51 23.24
N LYS A 183 18.99 4.00 23.31
CA LYS A 183 19.50 4.72 24.48
C LYS A 183 19.15 6.21 24.45
N PHE A 184 18.71 6.72 23.30
CA PHE A 184 18.29 8.12 23.15
C PHE A 184 16.82 8.22 23.48
N ASP A 185 16.49 8.98 24.52
CA ASP A 185 15.10 9.10 24.98
C ASP A 185 14.24 10.00 24.06
N ASN A 186 14.85 10.83 23.21
CA ASN A 186 14.17 11.60 22.16
C ASN A 186 13.90 10.78 20.87
N VAL A 187 14.22 9.48 20.86
CA VAL A 187 14.08 8.60 19.69
C VAL A 187 13.02 7.53 19.90
N GLN A 188 12.18 7.32 18.88
CA GLN A 188 11.40 6.10 18.71
C GLN A 188 11.75 5.41 17.39
N ILE A 189 11.81 4.09 17.41
CA ILE A 189 12.09 3.24 16.26
C ILE A 189 10.87 2.37 16.00
N PHE A 190 10.39 2.42 14.77
CA PHE A 190 9.18 1.79 14.32
C PHE A 190 9.48 0.83 13.17
N GLY A 191 9.31 -0.46 13.43
CA GLY A 191 9.30 -1.49 12.41
C GLY A 191 7.90 -1.61 11.82
N ILE A 192 7.79 -1.65 10.50
CA ILE A 192 6.57 -2.00 9.79
C ILE A 192 6.78 -3.35 9.12
N GLU A 193 5.76 -4.22 9.17
CA GLU A 193 5.81 -5.53 8.55
C GLU A 193 6.30 -5.51 7.08
N ASP A 194 7.06 -6.53 6.69
CA ASP A 194 7.51 -6.76 5.31
C ASP A 194 6.33 -7.11 4.37
N SER A 195 5.38 -7.88 4.91
CA SER A 195 4.19 -8.38 4.23
C SER A 195 3.05 -8.58 5.23
N ASN A 196 1.82 -8.41 4.77
CA ASN A 196 0.60 -8.66 5.54
C ASN A 196 0.40 -10.12 5.98
N LEU A 197 1.15 -11.07 5.42
CA LEU A 197 1.10 -12.49 5.85
C LEU A 197 2.18 -12.86 6.85
N LEU A 198 3.17 -11.98 7.07
CA LEU A 198 4.37 -12.34 7.82
C LEU A 198 4.07 -12.63 9.29
N GLY A 199 3.23 -11.82 9.93
CA GLY A 199 2.85 -11.98 11.34
C GLY A 199 2.23 -13.36 11.62
N GLN A 200 1.25 -13.76 10.80
CA GLN A 200 0.60 -15.05 10.95
C GLN A 200 1.60 -16.20 10.72
N TYR A 201 2.41 -16.09 9.66
CA TYR A 201 3.41 -17.09 9.33
C TYR A 201 4.40 -17.31 10.48
N ILE A 202 4.95 -16.24 11.07
CA ILE A 202 5.93 -16.38 12.15
C ILE A 202 5.30 -16.96 13.42
N ILE A 203 4.06 -16.56 13.73
CA ILE A 203 3.35 -17.08 14.90
C ILE A 203 3.12 -18.59 14.76
N ASP A 204 2.59 -19.02 13.61
CA ASP A 204 2.21 -20.42 13.40
C ASP A 204 3.41 -21.36 13.29
N ASN A 205 4.51 -20.90 12.67
CA ASN A 205 5.66 -21.76 12.41
C ASN A 205 6.77 -21.68 13.47
N TYR A 206 6.81 -20.61 14.28
CA TYR A 206 7.88 -20.42 15.27
C TYR A 206 7.34 -20.18 16.68
N TYR A 207 6.45 -19.22 16.90
CA TYR A 207 6.04 -18.89 18.28
C TYR A 207 5.12 -19.94 18.92
N LYS A 208 4.58 -20.86 18.12
CA LYS A 208 3.88 -22.07 18.59
C LYS A 208 4.75 -23.34 18.57
N ASP A 209 5.96 -23.27 18.01
CA ASP A 209 6.87 -24.41 17.93
C ASP A 209 7.65 -24.63 19.23
N ASN A 210 7.61 -25.85 19.75
CA ASN A 210 8.25 -26.21 21.02
C ASN A 210 9.78 -26.09 20.99
N LYS A 211 10.43 -26.26 19.84
CA LYS A 211 11.89 -26.11 19.73
C LYS A 211 12.25 -24.62 19.80
N PHE A 212 11.57 -23.78 19.03
CA PHE A 212 11.78 -22.33 19.04
C PHE A 212 11.53 -21.72 20.42
N ILE A 213 10.45 -22.12 21.10
CA ILE A 213 10.15 -21.67 22.48
C ILE A 213 11.29 -22.05 23.43
N ARG A 214 11.78 -23.30 23.40
CA ARG A 214 12.87 -23.76 24.27
C ARG A 214 14.17 -22.98 24.03
N GLU A 215 14.47 -22.65 22.79
CA GLU A 215 15.67 -21.89 22.44
C GLU A 215 15.57 -20.43 22.93
N ASN A 216 14.39 -19.81 22.84
CA ASN A 216 14.18 -18.38 23.07
C ASN A 216 13.53 -18.01 24.41
N GLN A 217 13.10 -18.97 25.23
CA GLN A 217 12.63 -18.75 26.60
C GLN A 217 13.59 -19.32 27.64
N ASN A 218 13.57 -18.72 28.84
CA ASN A 218 14.23 -19.29 30.00
C ASN A 218 13.44 -20.53 30.49
N PRO A 219 14.07 -21.73 30.61
CA PRO A 219 13.35 -22.95 30.98
C PRO A 219 12.65 -22.89 32.35
N LYS A 220 13.17 -22.09 33.29
CA LYS A 220 12.62 -21.97 34.65
C LYS A 220 11.54 -20.90 34.72
N SER A 221 11.81 -19.70 34.24
CA SER A 221 10.86 -18.58 34.37
C SER A 221 9.83 -18.51 33.25
N LYS A 222 9.99 -19.28 32.17
CA LYS A 222 9.20 -19.22 30.93
C LYS A 222 9.13 -17.82 30.30
N LYS A 223 9.99 -16.90 30.73
CA LYS A 223 10.12 -15.56 30.14
C LYS A 223 10.97 -15.63 28.87
N TRP A 224 10.58 -14.86 27.86
CA TRP A 224 11.37 -14.64 26.66
C TRP A 224 12.74 -14.06 26.99
N LYS A 225 13.76 -14.44 26.21
CA LYS A 225 15.13 -13.94 26.31
C LYS A 225 15.33 -12.75 25.37
N ASN A 226 16.08 -11.74 25.80
CA ASN A 226 16.47 -10.62 24.91
C ASN A 226 17.38 -11.16 23.78
N PRO A 227 16.96 -11.10 22.50
CA PRO A 227 17.74 -11.64 21.38
C PRO A 227 19.09 -10.95 21.20
N ILE A 228 19.17 -9.66 21.48
CA ILE A 228 20.37 -8.82 21.27
C ILE A 228 21.44 -9.19 22.29
N ILE A 229 21.08 -9.27 23.57
CA ILE A 229 22.02 -9.60 24.66
C ILE A 229 22.53 -11.04 24.54
N ASN A 230 21.71 -11.96 24.03
CA ASN A 230 22.10 -13.36 23.84
C ASN A 230 22.85 -13.61 22.52
N SER A 231 23.19 -12.57 21.76
CA SER A 231 23.99 -12.63 20.51
C SER A 231 23.49 -13.64 19.47
N LYS A 232 22.17 -13.91 19.43
CA LYS A 232 21.53 -14.83 18.49
C LYS A 232 20.27 -14.21 17.89
N VAL A 233 20.43 -13.07 17.21
CA VAL A 233 19.30 -12.47 16.48
C VAL A 233 19.14 -13.20 15.15
N THR A 234 17.93 -13.66 14.89
CA THR A 234 17.49 -14.37 13.70
C THR A 234 16.27 -13.65 13.13
N ARG A 235 15.91 -13.95 11.88
CA ARG A 235 14.70 -13.41 11.25
C ARG A 235 13.42 -13.68 12.06
N TRP A 236 13.39 -14.73 12.87
CA TRP A 236 12.20 -15.17 13.58
C TRP A 236 12.10 -14.59 14.99
N ASN A 237 13.23 -14.52 15.71
CA ASN A 237 13.25 -13.97 17.06
C ASN A 237 13.52 -12.45 17.12
N GLN A 238 13.80 -11.78 16.00
CA GLN A 238 13.91 -10.31 15.98
C GLN A 238 12.62 -9.61 16.45
N TYR A 239 11.47 -10.26 16.28
CA TYR A 239 10.17 -9.77 16.76
C TYR A 239 10.02 -9.82 18.29
N LEU A 240 10.98 -10.40 19.02
CA LEU A 240 11.04 -10.27 20.48
C LEU A 240 11.75 -8.98 20.93
N ILE A 241 12.53 -8.32 20.04
CA ILE A 241 13.31 -7.12 20.39
C ILE A 241 12.42 -6.01 21.00
N PRO A 242 11.27 -5.64 20.41
CA PRO A 242 10.42 -4.55 20.93
C PRO A 242 10.06 -4.69 22.42
N MET A 243 9.86 -5.92 22.89
CA MET A 243 9.51 -6.19 24.30
C MET A 243 10.60 -5.77 25.30
N PHE A 244 11.86 -5.68 24.87
CA PHE A 244 12.99 -5.33 25.75
C PHE A 244 13.42 -3.87 25.64
N TYR A 245 12.88 -3.11 24.69
CA TYR A 245 13.27 -1.72 24.43
C TYR A 245 12.02 -0.86 24.24
N LYS A 246 11.71 0.01 25.23
CA LYS A 246 10.48 0.83 25.30
C LYS A 246 10.21 1.67 24.04
N ASN A 247 11.28 2.05 23.36
CA ASN A 247 11.33 2.92 22.21
C ASN A 247 11.42 2.16 20.88
N ILE A 248 11.38 0.82 20.89
CA ILE A 248 11.29 0.01 19.67
C ILE A 248 9.90 -0.61 19.61
N LYS A 249 9.19 -0.39 18.50
CA LYS A 249 7.81 -0.85 18.30
C LYS A 249 7.67 -1.52 16.93
N VAL A 250 6.72 -2.45 16.79
CA VAL A 250 6.37 -3.06 15.49
C VAL A 250 4.90 -2.83 15.17
N TYR A 251 4.62 -2.47 13.92
CA TYR A 251 3.29 -2.16 13.41
C TYR A 251 2.86 -3.15 12.33
N TRP A 252 1.63 -3.65 12.46
CA TRP A 252 1.01 -4.65 11.60
C TRP A 252 -0.18 -4.06 10.85
N SER A 253 -0.32 -4.39 9.56
CA SER A 253 -1.49 -3.89 8.80
C SER A 253 -2.76 -4.67 9.13
N ASP A 254 -2.64 -5.92 9.61
CA ASP A 254 -3.73 -6.74 10.12
C ASP A 254 -3.81 -6.61 11.66
N PRO A 255 -4.89 -6.03 12.21
CA PRO A 255 -5.08 -5.89 13.65
C PRO A 255 -5.09 -7.21 14.43
N GLN A 256 -5.37 -8.34 13.79
CA GLN A 256 -5.31 -9.64 14.46
C GLN A 256 -3.88 -10.01 14.86
N GLN A 257 -2.87 -9.52 14.14
CA GLN A 257 -1.47 -9.86 14.42
C GLN A 257 -0.98 -9.24 15.71
N SER A 258 -1.29 -7.96 15.97
CA SER A 258 -0.96 -7.33 17.25
C SER A 258 -1.65 -8.04 18.42
N LYS A 259 -2.94 -8.38 18.28
CA LYS A 259 -3.69 -9.18 19.28
C LYS A 259 -3.03 -10.54 19.54
N ASN A 260 -2.58 -11.23 18.50
CA ASN A 260 -1.91 -12.53 18.66
C ASN A 260 -0.57 -12.41 19.39
N PHE A 261 0.23 -11.36 19.13
CA PHE A 261 1.47 -11.09 19.87
C PHE A 261 1.20 -10.77 21.34
N GLU A 262 0.14 -10.00 21.63
CA GLU A 262 -0.31 -9.70 22.99
C GLU A 262 -0.69 -10.98 23.76
N ILE A 263 -1.43 -11.90 23.12
CA ILE A 263 -1.79 -13.22 23.70
C ILE A 263 -0.53 -14.05 24.04
N LEU A 264 0.54 -13.92 23.25
CA LEU A 264 1.83 -14.58 23.51
C LEU A 264 2.67 -13.88 24.59
N GLY A 265 2.16 -12.80 25.19
CA GLY A 265 2.86 -11.97 26.17
C GLY A 265 4.01 -11.18 25.57
N ILE A 266 3.97 -10.88 24.27
CA ILE A 266 5.01 -10.14 23.54
C ILE A 266 4.50 -8.72 23.30
N ASN A 267 4.99 -7.78 24.10
CA ASN A 267 4.55 -6.38 24.11
C ASN A 267 5.24 -5.54 23.02
N ASN A 268 4.72 -4.33 22.77
CA ASN A 268 5.17 -3.35 21.77
C ASN A 268 4.90 -3.75 20.30
N HIS A 269 3.82 -4.50 20.09
CA HIS A 269 3.26 -4.83 18.78
C HIS A 269 1.89 -4.16 18.63
N PHE A 270 1.73 -3.34 17.60
CA PHE A 270 0.56 -2.49 17.40
C PHE A 270 -0.03 -2.70 16.01
N SER A 271 -1.32 -2.41 15.86
CA SER A 271 -1.95 -2.36 14.54
C SER A 271 -1.75 -0.99 13.90
N PHE A 272 -1.84 -0.90 12.57
CA PHE A 272 -1.82 0.40 11.87
C PHE A 272 -3.01 1.26 12.29
N PHE A 273 -4.18 0.65 12.41
CA PHE A 273 -5.44 1.30 12.75
C PHE A 273 -6.15 0.47 13.84
N ASN A 274 -6.87 1.15 14.73
CA ASN A 274 -7.50 0.54 15.91
C ASN A 274 -8.86 -0.14 15.61
N GLU A 275 -9.49 0.21 14.49
CA GLU A 275 -10.82 -0.30 14.13
C GLU A 275 -10.74 -1.67 13.47
N GLU A 276 -11.76 -2.50 13.68
CA GLU A 276 -11.99 -3.75 12.93
C GLU A 276 -12.34 -3.51 11.43
N GLY A 277 -12.26 -2.26 10.98
CA GLY A 277 -12.38 -1.84 9.59
C GLY A 277 -11.07 -2.05 8.82
N PHE A 278 -11.19 -2.51 7.57
CA PHE A 278 -10.09 -2.73 6.63
C PHE A 278 -9.38 -1.43 6.15
N GLN A 279 -9.28 -0.40 6.99
CA GLN A 279 -8.60 0.86 6.66
C GLN A 279 -7.11 0.58 6.39
N LYS A 280 -6.61 1.10 5.27
CA LYS A 280 -5.21 0.94 4.86
C LYS A 280 -4.59 2.32 4.64
N LEU A 281 -3.27 2.43 4.81
CA LEU A 281 -2.50 3.64 4.49
C LEU A 281 -2.74 4.17 3.07
N LYS A 282 -3.09 3.29 2.13
CA LYS A 282 -3.47 3.70 0.78
C LYS A 282 -4.75 4.56 0.80
N ASP A 283 -5.76 4.18 1.60
CA ASP A 283 -7.07 4.84 1.59
C ASP A 283 -6.93 6.30 2.05
N GLU A 284 -6.00 6.54 2.97
CA GLU A 284 -5.61 7.86 3.45
C GLU A 284 -5.10 8.78 2.33
N ILE A 285 -4.26 8.29 1.41
CA ILE A 285 -3.80 9.12 0.28
C ILE A 285 -4.89 9.37 -0.77
N PHE A 286 -5.93 8.53 -0.84
CA PHE A 286 -7.09 8.77 -1.70
C PHE A 286 -8.04 9.83 -1.13
N GLN A 287 -8.10 9.95 0.19
CA GLN A 287 -8.99 10.88 0.88
C GLN A 287 -8.32 12.23 1.14
N ARG A 288 -7.02 12.23 1.49
CA ARG A 288 -6.27 13.44 1.84
C ARG A 288 -6.09 14.34 0.61
N LYS A 289 -6.26 15.63 0.84
CA LYS A 289 -6.03 16.67 -0.16
C LYS A 289 -4.86 17.58 0.24
N ASP A 290 -4.17 18.04 -0.79
CA ASP A 290 -3.04 18.96 -0.71
C ASP A 290 -3.49 20.41 -0.52
N LYS A 291 -2.53 21.33 -0.39
CA LYS A 291 -2.83 22.75 -0.19
C LYS A 291 -3.57 23.41 -1.37
N TYR A 292 -3.56 22.76 -2.53
CA TYR A 292 -4.26 23.16 -3.76
C TYR A 292 -5.55 22.34 -3.99
N ASN A 293 -6.04 21.62 -2.97
CA ASN A 293 -7.26 20.81 -3.02
C ASN A 293 -7.19 19.60 -3.99
N LYS A 294 -5.99 19.17 -4.41
CA LYS A 294 -5.76 17.94 -5.19
C LYS A 294 -5.57 16.75 -4.26
N ARG A 295 -6.09 15.57 -4.62
CA ARG A 295 -5.93 14.35 -3.81
C ARG A 295 -4.46 13.89 -3.83
N TYR A 296 -3.92 13.41 -2.72
CA TYR A 296 -2.54 12.90 -2.67
C TYR A 296 -2.31 11.75 -3.66
N SER A 297 -3.32 10.92 -3.89
CA SER A 297 -3.27 9.83 -4.87
C SER A 297 -2.92 10.27 -6.29
N THR A 298 -3.17 11.53 -6.68
CA THR A 298 -2.82 12.02 -8.03
C THR A 298 -1.31 12.20 -8.24
N TYR A 299 -0.53 12.24 -7.16
CA TYR A 299 0.92 12.34 -7.21
C TYR A 299 1.60 10.96 -7.17
N TRP A 300 0.87 9.93 -6.73
CA TRP A 300 1.41 8.60 -6.47
C TRP A 300 2.16 8.02 -7.67
N ALA A 301 1.54 8.07 -8.85
CA ALA A 301 2.13 7.54 -10.08
C ALA A 301 3.42 8.28 -10.47
N LYS A 302 3.41 9.62 -10.37
CA LYS A 302 4.57 10.47 -10.69
C LYS A 302 5.73 10.23 -9.73
N ILE A 303 5.44 10.10 -8.44
CA ILE A 303 6.42 9.87 -7.38
C ILE A 303 7.03 8.47 -7.51
N THR A 304 6.20 7.44 -7.58
CA THR A 304 6.66 6.05 -7.50
C THR A 304 7.17 5.48 -8.82
N GLY A 305 6.94 6.18 -9.93
CA GLY A 305 7.25 5.68 -11.26
C GLY A 305 6.31 4.56 -11.72
N TYR A 306 5.23 4.27 -10.97
CA TYR A 306 4.13 3.42 -11.41
C TYR A 306 3.08 4.27 -12.10
N ASN A 307 3.37 4.61 -13.35
CA ASN A 307 2.47 5.40 -14.17
C ASN A 307 1.71 4.52 -15.17
N TRP A 308 0.63 5.08 -15.70
CA TRP A 308 -0.19 4.43 -16.70
C TRP A 308 0.59 4.17 -18.00
N GLU A 309 1.64 4.94 -18.32
CA GLU A 309 2.44 4.79 -19.53
C GLU A 309 3.22 3.47 -19.54
N LYS A 310 3.78 3.07 -18.39
CA LYS A 310 4.43 1.74 -18.25
C LYS A 310 3.42 0.62 -18.45
N GLU A 311 2.21 0.75 -17.90
CA GLU A 311 1.15 -0.24 -18.13
C GLU A 311 0.65 -0.23 -19.58
N ARG A 312 0.54 0.93 -20.22
CA ARG A 312 0.26 1.08 -21.65
C ARG A 312 1.30 0.34 -22.47
N ASP A 313 2.58 0.54 -22.19
CA ASP A 313 3.66 -0.06 -22.97
C ASP A 313 3.64 -1.59 -22.85
N LYS A 314 3.27 -2.14 -21.68
CA LYS A 314 3.01 -3.58 -21.51
C LYS A 314 1.83 -4.04 -22.38
N VAL A 315 0.72 -3.30 -22.36
CA VAL A 315 -0.48 -3.61 -23.16
C VAL A 315 -0.14 -3.59 -24.65
N ASN A 316 0.47 -2.50 -25.13
CA ASN A 316 0.84 -2.31 -26.53
C ASN A 316 1.81 -3.39 -27.01
N LYS A 317 2.80 -3.75 -26.20
CA LYS A 317 3.74 -4.84 -26.52
C LYS A 317 2.98 -6.14 -26.81
N ILE A 318 2.06 -6.53 -25.92
CA ILE A 318 1.28 -7.77 -26.08
C ILE A 318 0.33 -7.69 -27.28
N GLN A 319 -0.34 -6.55 -27.48
CA GLN A 319 -1.22 -6.35 -28.63
C GLN A 319 -0.46 -6.47 -29.95
N ASN A 320 0.75 -5.91 -30.03
CA ASN A 320 1.60 -6.00 -31.22
C ASN A 320 2.12 -7.41 -31.51
N GLU A 321 2.11 -8.34 -30.54
CA GLU A 321 2.55 -9.72 -30.75
C GLU A 321 1.54 -10.56 -31.54
N ASN A 322 0.23 -10.32 -31.37
CA ASN A 322 -0.80 -11.20 -31.93
C ASN A 322 -2.05 -10.49 -32.50
N ASN A 323 -2.12 -9.16 -32.42
CA ASN A 323 -3.25 -8.34 -32.88
C ASN A 323 -4.63 -8.71 -32.31
N LYS A 324 -4.71 -9.48 -31.21
CA LYS A 324 -5.99 -9.76 -30.54
C LYS A 324 -6.51 -8.50 -29.86
N GLU A 325 -7.83 -8.30 -29.92
CA GLU A 325 -8.50 -7.26 -29.14
C GLU A 325 -8.22 -7.41 -27.64
N SER A 326 -8.27 -6.30 -26.91
CA SER A 326 -8.00 -6.29 -25.48
C SER A 326 -9.27 -6.39 -24.64
N LEU A 327 -9.22 -7.21 -23.60
CA LEU A 327 -10.29 -7.36 -22.61
C LEU A 327 -9.74 -7.01 -21.23
N ILE A 328 -10.36 -6.05 -20.55
CA ILE A 328 -10.02 -5.73 -19.16
C ILE A 328 -11.01 -6.35 -18.19
N ILE A 329 -10.49 -6.99 -17.15
CA ILE A 329 -11.19 -7.45 -15.96
C ILE A 329 -10.93 -6.43 -14.85
N LEU A 330 -11.99 -5.76 -14.38
CA LEU A 330 -11.95 -4.92 -13.18
C LEU A 330 -12.28 -5.77 -11.96
N GLY A 331 -11.25 -6.04 -11.16
CA GLY A 331 -11.31 -6.92 -10.01
C GLY A 331 -11.73 -6.24 -8.71
N THR A 332 -11.88 -7.06 -7.67
CA THR A 332 -12.29 -6.65 -6.32
C THR A 332 -11.17 -6.89 -5.31
N ASN A 333 -11.51 -6.74 -4.03
CA ASN A 333 -10.64 -7.12 -2.91
C ASN A 333 -10.78 -8.61 -2.51
N SER A 334 -11.64 -9.39 -3.19
CA SER A 334 -11.90 -10.80 -2.87
C SER A 334 -10.90 -11.73 -3.56
N THR A 335 -10.51 -12.80 -2.88
CA THR A 335 -9.74 -13.91 -3.50
C THR A 335 -10.59 -14.76 -4.46
N ASN A 336 -11.92 -14.68 -4.38
CA ASN A 336 -12.83 -15.38 -5.29
C ASN A 336 -12.68 -14.90 -6.75
N ASP A 337 -12.04 -13.75 -6.97
CA ASP A 337 -11.66 -13.29 -8.30
C ASP A 337 -10.83 -14.34 -9.04
N GLN A 338 -10.03 -15.17 -8.36
CA GLN A 338 -9.18 -16.18 -9.00
C GLN A 338 -9.99 -17.20 -9.80
N ASP A 339 -11.13 -17.64 -9.27
CA ASP A 339 -12.06 -18.52 -9.97
C ASP A 339 -12.68 -17.80 -11.18
N SER A 340 -13.11 -16.55 -10.99
CA SER A 340 -13.68 -15.73 -12.06
C SER A 340 -12.69 -15.44 -13.18
N ILE A 341 -11.44 -15.11 -12.84
CA ILE A 341 -10.34 -14.89 -13.79
C ILE A 341 -10.08 -16.17 -14.58
N SER A 342 -10.06 -17.32 -13.91
CA SER A 342 -9.84 -18.63 -14.55
C SER A 342 -10.98 -18.99 -15.51
N LYS A 343 -12.23 -18.73 -15.12
CA LYS A 343 -13.40 -18.88 -16.00
C LYS A 343 -13.30 -17.98 -17.23
N ILE A 344 -13.00 -16.70 -17.02
CA ILE A 344 -12.89 -15.72 -18.11
C ILE A 344 -11.76 -16.12 -19.06
N LEU A 345 -10.61 -16.55 -18.54
CA LEU A 345 -9.50 -17.04 -19.36
C LEU A 345 -9.91 -18.26 -20.19
N LEU A 346 -10.62 -19.22 -19.61
CA LEU A 346 -11.14 -20.39 -20.32
C LEU A 346 -12.12 -20.01 -21.44
N GLU A 347 -13.01 -19.04 -21.21
CA GLU A 347 -14.01 -18.64 -22.21
C GLU A 347 -13.47 -17.71 -23.30
N TYR A 348 -12.44 -16.92 -22.99
CA TYR A 348 -12.04 -15.77 -23.82
C TYR A 348 -10.56 -15.72 -24.21
N GLY A 349 -9.72 -16.63 -23.72
CA GLY A 349 -8.27 -16.63 -24.01
C GLY A 349 -7.94 -16.75 -25.50
N ASP A 350 -8.80 -17.43 -26.27
CA ASP A 350 -8.68 -17.51 -27.73
C ASP A 350 -8.99 -16.20 -28.43
N GLN A 351 -9.93 -15.42 -27.89
CA GLN A 351 -10.50 -14.24 -28.55
C GLN A 351 -9.77 -12.95 -28.19
N TYR A 352 -9.28 -12.84 -26.95
CA TYR A 352 -8.80 -11.58 -26.40
C TYR A 352 -7.43 -11.71 -25.72
N ASN A 353 -6.65 -10.64 -25.76
CA ASN A 353 -5.59 -10.39 -24.79
C ASN A 353 -6.24 -9.91 -23.49
N ILE A 354 -6.09 -10.69 -22.41
CA ILE A 354 -6.80 -10.45 -21.14
C ILE A 354 -5.91 -9.68 -20.18
N TYR A 355 -6.43 -8.59 -19.63
CA TYR A 355 -5.75 -7.75 -18.66
C TYR A 355 -6.56 -7.70 -17.38
N TYR A 356 -5.91 -7.87 -16.22
CA TYR A 356 -6.57 -7.81 -14.92
C TYR A 356 -6.10 -6.58 -14.16
N LYS A 357 -7.05 -5.72 -13.77
CA LYS A 357 -6.82 -4.60 -12.87
C LYS A 357 -7.56 -4.84 -11.56
N GLY A 358 -6.82 -5.29 -10.55
CA GLY A 358 -7.38 -5.54 -9.22
C GLY A 358 -7.67 -4.28 -8.42
N HIS A 359 -8.45 -4.44 -7.35
CA HIS A 359 -8.64 -3.38 -6.36
C HIS A 359 -7.28 -2.96 -5.77
N PRO A 360 -7.02 -1.65 -5.59
CA PRO A 360 -5.78 -1.18 -4.97
C PRO A 360 -5.50 -1.90 -3.65
N GLY A 361 -4.26 -2.33 -3.40
CA GLY A 361 -3.90 -2.99 -2.15
C GLY A 361 -4.47 -4.40 -1.93
N MET A 362 -4.85 -5.09 -3.02
CA MET A 362 -5.09 -6.54 -3.04
C MET A 362 -4.20 -7.20 -4.10
N ASN A 363 -3.00 -7.62 -3.69
CA ASN A 363 -2.00 -8.17 -4.62
C ASN A 363 -2.18 -9.67 -4.87
N ALA A 364 -2.95 -10.39 -4.04
CA ALA A 364 -3.04 -11.86 -4.14
C ALA A 364 -3.54 -12.34 -5.51
N ASN A 365 -4.51 -11.64 -6.12
CA ASN A 365 -5.04 -11.99 -7.44
C ASN A 365 -4.04 -11.69 -8.57
N ALA A 366 -3.31 -10.57 -8.46
CA ALA A 366 -2.22 -10.26 -9.39
C ALA A 366 -1.11 -11.31 -9.28
N SER A 367 -0.73 -11.71 -8.05
CA SER A 367 0.23 -12.78 -7.81
C SER A 367 -0.26 -14.14 -8.34
N PHE A 368 -1.55 -14.45 -8.23
CA PHE A 368 -2.13 -15.65 -8.83
C PHE A 368 -1.93 -15.68 -10.34
N ILE A 369 -2.23 -14.59 -11.04
CA ILE A 369 -2.00 -14.48 -12.49
C ILE A 369 -0.51 -14.65 -12.82
N ILE A 370 0.36 -13.92 -12.11
CA ILE A 370 1.81 -13.93 -12.37
C ILE A 370 2.44 -15.28 -12.07
N ASN A 371 1.98 -16.00 -11.04
CA ASN A 371 2.66 -17.21 -10.56
C ASN A 371 2.00 -18.52 -11.01
N LYS A 372 0.71 -18.51 -11.34
CA LYS A 372 -0.06 -19.73 -11.63
C LYS A 372 -0.57 -19.79 -13.07
N LEU A 373 -0.97 -18.66 -13.66
CA LEU A 373 -1.55 -18.65 -15.00
C LEU A 373 -0.47 -18.55 -16.08
N LYS A 374 0.27 -19.64 -16.28
CA LYS A 374 1.33 -19.76 -17.30
C LYS A 374 0.91 -20.69 -18.44
N PRO A 375 1.39 -20.45 -19.68
CA PRO A 375 1.28 -21.42 -20.78
C PRO A 375 1.61 -22.86 -20.35
N GLY A 376 0.75 -23.80 -20.73
CA GLY A 376 0.87 -25.22 -20.38
C GLY A 376 0.47 -25.60 -18.95
N ALA A 377 0.18 -24.64 -18.06
CA ALA A 377 -0.26 -24.95 -16.71
C ALA A 377 -1.69 -25.49 -16.69
N LYS A 378 -1.93 -26.56 -15.92
CA LYS A 378 -3.27 -27.07 -15.62
C LYS A 378 -3.88 -26.29 -14.46
N ILE A 379 -4.99 -25.63 -14.72
CA ILE A 379 -5.72 -24.81 -13.75
C ILE A 379 -7.01 -25.52 -13.38
N SER A 380 -7.35 -25.53 -12.09
CA SER A 380 -8.67 -25.95 -11.61
C SER A 380 -9.29 -24.82 -10.82
N PHE A 381 -10.59 -24.58 -11.04
CA PHE A 381 -11.34 -23.51 -10.43
C PHE A 381 -12.79 -23.93 -10.18
N PHE A 382 -13.49 -23.24 -9.29
CA PHE A 382 -14.91 -23.46 -9.06
C PHE A 382 -15.75 -22.52 -9.94
N ASP A 383 -16.54 -23.09 -10.85
CA ASP A 383 -17.44 -22.33 -11.70
C ASP A 383 -18.78 -22.13 -10.98
N TYR A 384 -18.97 -20.95 -10.40
CA TYR A 384 -20.18 -20.65 -9.64
C TYR A 384 -21.46 -20.55 -10.49
N GLU A 385 -21.36 -20.46 -11.82
CA GLU A 385 -22.55 -20.49 -12.67
C GLU A 385 -23.10 -21.91 -12.79
N THR A 386 -22.20 -22.89 -12.98
CA THR A 386 -22.55 -24.31 -13.11
C THR A 386 -22.52 -25.06 -11.78
N GLN A 387 -21.99 -24.44 -10.72
CA GLN A 387 -21.76 -25.03 -9.40
C GLN A 387 -20.84 -26.27 -9.44
N GLN A 388 -19.86 -26.28 -10.35
CA GLN A 388 -18.96 -27.40 -10.56
C GLN A 388 -17.49 -26.99 -10.57
N ARG A 389 -16.61 -27.90 -10.12
CA ARG A 389 -15.17 -27.74 -10.34
C ARG A 389 -14.84 -28.04 -11.80
N ARG A 390 -14.20 -27.09 -12.46
CA ARG A 390 -13.72 -27.24 -13.83
C ARG A 390 -12.21 -27.20 -13.85
N SER A 391 -11.62 -27.70 -14.93
CA SER A 391 -10.19 -27.58 -15.16
C SER A 391 -9.88 -27.45 -16.64
N PHE A 392 -8.79 -26.76 -16.95
CA PHE A 392 -8.27 -26.61 -18.31
C PHE A 392 -6.75 -26.48 -18.27
N THR A 393 -6.13 -26.67 -19.43
CA THR A 393 -4.71 -26.36 -19.65
C THR A 393 -4.63 -25.05 -20.40
N ILE A 394 -3.79 -24.12 -19.93
CA ILE A 394 -3.61 -22.82 -20.59
C ILE A 394 -2.91 -23.03 -21.93
N ASP A 395 -3.54 -22.59 -23.01
CA ASP A 395 -2.94 -22.63 -24.35
C ASP A 395 -1.75 -21.66 -24.46
N ASN A 396 -0.76 -22.02 -25.28
CA ASN A 396 0.45 -21.22 -25.47
C ASN A 396 0.19 -19.86 -26.12
N SER A 397 -0.90 -19.73 -26.87
CA SER A 397 -1.33 -18.49 -27.53
C SER A 397 -2.12 -17.56 -26.62
N TRP A 398 -2.57 -18.03 -25.45
CA TRP A 398 -3.38 -17.24 -24.53
C TRP A 398 -2.51 -16.25 -23.77
N LYS A 399 -2.96 -14.98 -23.75
CA LYS A 399 -2.27 -13.90 -23.05
C LYS A 399 -3.15 -13.41 -21.91
N ILE A 400 -2.63 -13.53 -20.69
CA ILE A 400 -3.21 -12.90 -19.51
C ILE A 400 -2.14 -12.13 -18.74
N THR A 401 -2.44 -10.89 -18.33
CA THR A 401 -1.47 -10.02 -17.65
C THR A 401 -2.16 -9.24 -16.53
N ALA A 402 -1.54 -9.22 -15.34
CA ALA A 402 -1.95 -8.34 -14.27
C ALA A 402 -1.35 -6.95 -14.46
N LEU A 403 -2.19 -5.92 -14.42
CA LEU A 403 -1.79 -4.51 -14.42
C LEU A 403 -1.53 -4.05 -12.98
N GLU A 404 -0.73 -2.99 -12.82
CA GLU A 404 -0.41 -2.44 -11.50
C GLU A 404 -1.67 -2.06 -10.72
N THR A 405 -1.91 -2.76 -9.62
CA THR A 405 -3.10 -2.59 -8.78
C THR A 405 -3.15 -1.22 -8.11
N GLN A 406 -1.99 -0.60 -7.86
CA GLN A 406 -1.91 0.69 -7.16
C GLN A 406 -2.29 1.90 -8.03
N ILE A 407 -2.34 1.75 -9.35
CA ILE A 407 -2.82 2.80 -10.26
C ILE A 407 -4.35 2.89 -10.17
N GLN A 408 -4.93 4.08 -10.27
CA GLN A 408 -6.39 4.22 -10.32
C GLN A 408 -6.92 3.54 -11.59
N SER A 409 -8.12 2.97 -11.54
CA SER A 409 -8.64 2.25 -12.72
C SER A 409 -8.85 3.22 -13.89
N GLU A 410 -9.31 4.44 -13.59
CA GLU A 410 -9.61 5.51 -14.52
C GLU A 410 -8.38 5.95 -15.35
N GLU A 411 -7.19 5.98 -14.73
CA GLU A 411 -5.92 6.23 -15.43
C GLU A 411 -5.63 5.18 -16.50
N LEU A 412 -6.05 3.93 -16.29
CA LEU A 412 -5.84 2.85 -17.26
C LEU A 412 -6.98 2.73 -18.26
N THR A 413 -8.14 3.31 -17.98
CA THR A 413 -9.36 3.03 -18.75
C THR A 413 -10.04 4.22 -19.42
N SER A 414 -10.00 5.40 -18.80
CA SER A 414 -10.75 6.58 -19.24
C SER A 414 -9.86 7.78 -19.54
N ASP A 415 -8.97 8.12 -18.61
CA ASP A 415 -8.36 9.46 -18.55
C ASP A 415 -7.41 9.68 -19.73
N HIS A 416 -6.73 8.62 -20.14
CA HIS A 416 -5.76 8.63 -21.23
C HIS A 416 -6.27 7.95 -22.51
N ALA A 417 -7.53 7.52 -22.58
CA ALA A 417 -8.06 6.72 -23.71
C ALA A 417 -8.07 7.46 -25.07
N ASN A 418 -8.05 8.78 -25.06
CA ASN A 418 -8.13 9.62 -26.26
C ASN A 418 -6.81 10.34 -26.59
N GLU A 419 -5.75 10.10 -25.83
CA GLU A 419 -4.45 10.68 -26.10
C GLU A 419 -3.79 10.02 -27.32
N LYS A 420 -2.88 10.74 -28.00
CA LYS A 420 -2.18 10.24 -29.20
C LYS A 420 -1.48 8.90 -28.95
N ASN A 421 -0.96 8.71 -27.73
CA ASN A 421 -0.35 7.48 -27.24
C ASN A 421 -1.07 7.00 -25.98
N GLY A 422 -2.40 7.00 -26.02
CA GLY A 422 -3.28 6.61 -24.92
C GLY A 422 -3.35 5.10 -24.67
N ILE A 423 -4.06 4.72 -23.61
CA ILE A 423 -4.41 3.33 -23.29
C ILE A 423 -5.93 3.19 -23.18
N TRP A 424 -6.49 2.14 -23.79
CA TRP A 424 -7.91 1.80 -23.71
C TRP A 424 -8.11 0.31 -23.99
N PHE A 425 -9.31 -0.21 -23.68
CA PHE A 425 -9.62 -1.63 -23.80
C PHE A 425 -10.89 -1.87 -24.62
N ASN A 426 -10.90 -2.87 -25.50
CA ASN A 426 -12.02 -3.15 -26.43
C ASN A 426 -13.25 -3.69 -25.70
N LYS A 427 -13.03 -4.61 -24.76
CA LYS A 427 -14.07 -5.32 -23.99
C LYS A 427 -13.80 -5.23 -22.50
N TRP A 428 -14.88 -5.31 -21.74
CA TRP A 428 -14.85 -5.07 -20.31
C TRP A 428 -15.60 -6.16 -19.55
N ILE A 429 -15.06 -6.51 -18.39
CA ILE A 429 -15.72 -7.33 -17.39
C ILE A 429 -15.59 -6.63 -16.04
N GLY A 430 -16.72 -6.36 -15.39
CA GLY A 430 -16.74 -5.84 -14.03
C GLY A 430 -17.04 -6.98 -13.07
N LEU A 431 -16.07 -7.37 -12.24
CA LEU A 431 -16.35 -8.40 -11.23
C LEU A 431 -17.30 -7.84 -10.15
N ASP A 432 -17.18 -6.55 -9.81
CA ASP A 432 -18.18 -5.85 -9.00
C ASP A 432 -19.08 -4.95 -9.86
N GLY A 433 -20.33 -5.40 -10.07
CA GLY A 433 -21.36 -4.70 -10.85
C GLY A 433 -21.90 -3.41 -10.22
N ILE A 434 -21.35 -2.94 -9.09
CA ILE A 434 -21.64 -1.62 -8.53
C ILE A 434 -20.40 -0.72 -8.38
N SER A 435 -19.24 -1.18 -8.87
CA SER A 435 -17.98 -0.44 -8.77
C SER A 435 -18.00 0.84 -9.60
N SER A 436 -17.48 1.94 -9.02
CA SER A 436 -17.31 3.21 -9.74
C SER A 436 -16.26 3.13 -10.84
N ALA A 437 -15.35 2.15 -10.79
CA ALA A 437 -14.34 1.95 -11.84
C ALA A 437 -14.98 1.64 -13.21
N LEU A 438 -16.22 1.13 -13.22
CA LEU A 438 -16.98 0.90 -14.46
C LEU A 438 -17.52 2.17 -15.09
N TYR A 439 -17.53 3.32 -14.39
CA TYR A 439 -17.95 4.58 -14.98
C TYR A 439 -16.98 5.04 -16.08
N GLY A 440 -15.70 4.71 -15.94
CA GLY A 440 -14.65 5.03 -16.90
C GLY A 440 -14.83 4.38 -18.28
N ILE A 441 -15.79 3.46 -18.45
CA ILE A 441 -16.05 2.86 -19.77
C ILE A 441 -16.55 3.88 -20.80
N LEU A 442 -17.20 4.97 -20.38
CA LEU A 442 -17.66 6.00 -21.31
C LEU A 442 -16.53 6.97 -21.68
N ASN A 443 -15.49 6.44 -22.34
CA ASN A 443 -14.23 7.11 -22.64
C ASN A 443 -14.12 7.61 -24.10
N LYS A 444 -15.25 7.80 -24.80
CA LYS A 444 -15.34 8.11 -26.24
C LYS A 444 -14.86 7.03 -27.21
N ARG A 445 -14.38 5.88 -26.70
CA ARG A 445 -14.04 4.68 -27.48
C ARG A 445 -15.03 3.55 -27.21
N ASN A 446 -15.51 3.46 -25.97
CA ASN A 446 -16.38 2.40 -25.49
C ASN A 446 -17.73 2.94 -25.00
N THR A 447 -18.67 2.01 -24.85
CA THR A 447 -20.00 2.20 -24.27
C THR A 447 -20.30 1.04 -23.33
N TYR A 448 -21.40 1.12 -22.59
CA TYR A 448 -21.88 0.00 -21.79
C TYR A 448 -22.14 -1.29 -22.59
N SER A 449 -22.35 -1.19 -23.92
CA SER A 449 -22.48 -2.36 -24.79
C SER A 449 -21.19 -3.19 -24.92
N ASN A 450 -20.03 -2.62 -24.56
CA ASN A 450 -18.74 -3.30 -24.57
C ASN A 450 -18.51 -4.18 -23.34
N ILE A 451 -19.41 -4.16 -22.35
CA ILE A 451 -19.34 -5.03 -21.15
C ILE A 451 -19.88 -6.42 -21.50
N LEU A 452 -19.08 -7.45 -21.22
CA LEU A 452 -19.47 -8.85 -21.44
C LEU A 452 -20.08 -9.49 -20.19
N PHE A 453 -19.56 -9.16 -19.02
CA PHE A 453 -20.00 -9.70 -17.73
C PHE A 453 -20.03 -8.64 -16.63
N LEU A 454 -20.98 -8.79 -15.72
CA LEU A 454 -21.07 -8.06 -14.46
C LEU A 454 -21.26 -9.06 -13.32
N GLY A 455 -20.49 -8.96 -12.25
CA GLY A 455 -20.67 -9.79 -11.06
C GLY A 455 -21.53 -9.14 -9.97
N ASP A 456 -22.00 -9.97 -9.03
CA ASP A 456 -22.57 -9.50 -7.77
C ASP A 456 -21.48 -9.03 -6.79
N SER A 457 -21.85 -8.21 -5.80
CA SER A 457 -20.90 -7.79 -4.76
C SER A 457 -20.29 -9.03 -4.07
N PHE A 458 -18.96 -9.10 -4.02
CA PHE A 458 -18.14 -10.24 -3.53
C PHE A 458 -18.05 -11.48 -4.45
N ASN A 459 -18.52 -11.34 -5.69
CA ASN A 459 -18.17 -12.18 -6.85
C ASN A 459 -18.46 -13.66 -6.67
N LYS A 460 -19.64 -13.99 -6.17
CA LYS A 460 -20.11 -15.37 -6.19
C LYS A 460 -20.75 -15.71 -7.52
N LYS A 461 -21.20 -14.74 -8.34
CA LYS A 461 -21.81 -15.06 -9.63
C LYS A 461 -21.55 -13.97 -10.67
N LEU A 462 -21.14 -14.40 -11.86
CA LEU A 462 -21.03 -13.54 -13.04
C LEU A 462 -22.30 -13.64 -13.87
N PHE A 463 -22.86 -12.50 -14.26
CA PHE A 463 -24.02 -12.39 -15.13
C PHE A 463 -23.56 -12.00 -16.52
N LYS A 464 -23.85 -12.86 -17.50
CA LYS A 464 -23.52 -12.62 -18.90
C LYS A 464 -24.43 -11.56 -19.51
N LYS A 465 -23.88 -10.78 -20.45
CA LYS A 465 -24.63 -9.85 -21.30
C LYS A 465 -25.88 -10.52 -21.89
N GLY A 466 -27.01 -9.82 -21.84
CA GLY A 466 -28.30 -10.30 -22.32
C GLY A 466 -29.18 -10.96 -21.25
N THR A 467 -28.65 -11.25 -20.05
CA THR A 467 -29.47 -11.74 -18.94
C THR A 467 -30.20 -10.61 -18.22
N GLN A 468 -31.35 -10.90 -17.61
CA GLN A 468 -32.12 -9.91 -16.84
C GLN A 468 -31.30 -9.29 -15.69
N LYS A 469 -30.50 -10.10 -15.00
CA LYS A 469 -29.63 -9.64 -13.92
C LYS A 469 -28.52 -8.73 -14.44
N PHE A 470 -27.91 -9.05 -15.57
CA PHE A 470 -26.93 -8.16 -16.22
C PHE A 470 -27.56 -6.80 -16.54
N ASN A 471 -28.73 -6.77 -17.18
CA ASN A 471 -29.41 -5.51 -17.53
C ASN A 471 -29.75 -4.70 -16.27
N ALA A 472 -30.16 -5.35 -15.19
CA ALA A 472 -30.41 -4.69 -13.91
C ALA A 472 -29.14 -4.04 -13.31
N PHE A 473 -27.98 -4.71 -13.37
CA PHE A 473 -26.71 -4.11 -12.94
C PHE A 473 -26.27 -2.98 -13.88
N LEU A 474 -26.38 -3.17 -15.19
CA LEU A 474 -26.04 -2.17 -16.19
C LEU A 474 -26.81 -0.88 -15.94
N ASN A 475 -28.12 -0.97 -15.73
CA ASN A 475 -28.98 0.17 -15.43
C ASN A 475 -28.55 0.89 -14.14
N LYS A 476 -28.16 0.14 -13.11
CA LYS A 476 -27.65 0.73 -11.86
C LYS A 476 -26.34 1.48 -12.07
N ILE A 477 -25.39 0.91 -12.83
CA ILE A 477 -24.10 1.54 -13.13
C ILE A 477 -24.33 2.81 -13.97
N ALA A 478 -25.14 2.71 -15.03
CA ALA A 478 -25.46 3.83 -15.89
C ALA A 478 -26.14 4.97 -15.12
N ALA A 479 -27.15 4.65 -14.29
CA ALA A 479 -27.84 5.64 -13.47
C ALA A 479 -26.92 6.31 -12.44
N LYS A 480 -26.06 5.54 -11.75
CA LYS A 480 -25.11 6.09 -10.79
C LYS A 480 -24.03 6.93 -11.47
N GLY A 481 -23.44 6.44 -12.56
CA GLY A 481 -22.46 7.17 -13.35
C GLY A 481 -23.02 8.50 -13.84
N ALA A 482 -24.22 8.46 -14.42
CA ALA A 482 -24.94 9.63 -14.87
C ALA A 482 -25.21 10.61 -13.71
N SER A 483 -25.78 10.15 -12.60
CA SER A 483 -26.05 11.00 -11.43
C SER A 483 -24.78 11.62 -10.86
N SER A 484 -23.65 10.91 -10.86
CA SER A 484 -22.36 11.42 -10.35
C SER A 484 -21.75 12.47 -11.27
N SER A 485 -22.12 12.46 -12.55
CA SER A 485 -21.64 13.42 -13.55
C SER A 485 -22.44 14.72 -13.60
N VAL A 486 -23.68 14.72 -13.09
CA VAL A 486 -24.58 15.88 -13.20
C VAL A 486 -24.18 16.96 -12.18
N ILE A 487 -23.96 18.17 -12.70
CA ILE A 487 -23.70 19.39 -11.96
C ILE A 487 -24.95 20.27 -12.07
N ILE A 488 -25.54 20.59 -10.93
CA ILE A 488 -26.73 21.45 -10.83
C ILE A 488 -26.31 22.68 -10.05
N SER A 489 -26.53 23.85 -10.64
CA SER A 489 -26.26 25.15 -10.05
C SER A 489 -27.52 25.99 -10.09
N LYS A 490 -27.87 26.64 -8.98
CA LYS A 490 -28.93 27.63 -8.94
C LYS A 490 -28.46 28.93 -9.59
N ILE A 491 -29.30 29.53 -10.43
CA ILE A 491 -28.95 30.78 -11.15
C ILE A 491 -29.70 32.01 -10.64
N ASN A 492 -30.79 31.83 -9.90
CA ASN A 492 -31.63 32.91 -9.41
C ASN A 492 -31.61 32.99 -7.87
N ASN A 493 -31.82 34.19 -7.33
CA ASN A 493 -31.88 34.45 -5.88
C ASN A 493 -33.23 34.09 -5.23
N LYS A 494 -34.15 33.41 -5.93
CA LYS A 494 -35.42 32.94 -5.34
C LYS A 494 -35.15 32.09 -4.10
N SER A 495 -36.04 32.14 -3.12
CA SER A 495 -35.98 31.23 -1.97
C SER A 495 -35.94 29.75 -2.43
N PRO A 496 -35.14 28.86 -1.81
CA PRO A 496 -35.12 27.45 -2.17
C PRO A 496 -36.50 26.78 -2.10
N LYS A 497 -37.38 27.23 -1.20
CA LYS A 497 -38.76 26.74 -1.09
C LYS A 497 -39.54 26.96 -2.40
N ASP A 498 -39.33 28.12 -3.01
CA ASP A 498 -40.09 28.62 -4.16
C ASP A 498 -39.34 28.42 -5.50
N ALA A 499 -38.18 27.76 -5.47
CA ALA A 499 -37.39 27.50 -6.67
C ALA A 499 -38.05 26.49 -7.60
N GLU A 500 -38.09 26.80 -8.88
CA GLU A 500 -38.64 25.97 -9.96
C GLU A 500 -37.51 25.46 -10.87
N LEU A 501 -37.83 24.58 -11.81
CA LEU A 501 -36.82 23.93 -12.66
C LEU A 501 -35.96 24.92 -13.43
N GLU A 502 -36.56 26.03 -13.87
CA GLU A 502 -35.95 27.13 -14.62
C GLU A 502 -34.94 27.93 -13.79
N ASP A 503 -35.00 27.84 -12.46
CA ASP A 503 -34.05 28.50 -11.56
C ASP A 503 -32.72 27.74 -11.45
N PHE A 504 -32.56 26.63 -12.17
CA PHE A 504 -31.38 25.77 -12.16
C PHE A 504 -30.76 25.60 -13.54
N VAL A 505 -29.43 25.58 -13.58
CA VAL A 505 -28.64 25.16 -14.73
C VAL A 505 -28.09 23.77 -14.50
N PHE A 506 -28.30 22.92 -15.49
CA PHE A 506 -27.88 21.52 -15.50
C PHE A 506 -26.74 21.35 -16.50
N LYS A 507 -25.62 20.79 -16.04
CA LYS A 507 -24.45 20.46 -16.85
C LYS A 507 -23.96 19.06 -16.49
N THR A 508 -23.19 18.44 -17.38
CA THR A 508 -22.42 17.24 -17.03
C THR A 508 -20.95 17.62 -16.83
N SER A 509 -20.23 16.85 -16.02
CA SER A 509 -18.78 16.99 -15.92
C SER A 509 -18.13 16.75 -17.29
N LEU A 510 -17.05 17.50 -17.54
CA LEU A 510 -16.24 17.36 -18.75
C LEU A 510 -15.83 15.91 -18.94
N ASN A 511 -15.98 15.39 -20.17
CA ASN A 511 -15.63 14.02 -20.55
C ASN A 511 -16.39 12.90 -19.81
N SER A 512 -17.51 13.19 -19.15
CA SER A 512 -18.33 12.17 -18.47
C SER A 512 -18.91 11.09 -19.40
N GLY A 513 -18.95 11.34 -20.70
CA GLY A 513 -19.62 10.49 -21.68
C GLY A 513 -21.15 10.55 -21.60
N PHE A 514 -21.70 11.38 -20.72
CA PHE A 514 -23.13 11.62 -20.57
C PHE A 514 -23.54 12.98 -21.13
N LYS A 515 -24.74 13.02 -21.72
CA LYS A 515 -25.40 14.23 -22.20
C LYS A 515 -26.80 14.32 -21.60
N ILE A 516 -27.07 15.44 -20.95
CA ILE A 516 -28.42 15.82 -20.51
C ILE A 516 -29.25 16.13 -21.74
N ILE A 517 -30.37 15.43 -21.90
CA ILE A 517 -31.34 15.68 -22.97
C ILE A 517 -32.27 16.81 -22.53
N LYS A 518 -32.88 16.66 -21.35
CA LYS A 518 -33.66 17.71 -20.70
C LYS A 518 -33.84 17.40 -19.20
N PRO A 519 -33.87 18.42 -18.33
CA PRO A 519 -34.45 18.25 -17.01
C PRO A 519 -35.97 18.02 -17.15
N ILE A 520 -36.56 17.14 -16.34
CA ILE A 520 -37.98 16.79 -16.43
C ILE A 520 -38.78 17.56 -15.37
N LYS A 521 -38.45 17.36 -14.08
CA LYS A 521 -39.13 18.01 -12.96
C LYS A 521 -38.33 17.94 -11.66
N ILE A 522 -38.73 18.77 -10.69
CA ILE A 522 -38.35 18.63 -9.28
C ILE A 522 -39.32 17.63 -8.64
N LEU A 523 -38.80 16.53 -8.11
CA LEU A 523 -39.58 15.50 -7.42
C LEU A 523 -39.82 15.87 -5.96
N ASN A 524 -38.80 16.40 -5.29
CA ASN A 524 -38.87 16.71 -3.87
C ASN A 524 -37.98 17.91 -3.48
N LYS A 525 -38.39 18.59 -2.41
CA LYS A 525 -37.66 19.68 -1.76
C LYS A 525 -37.70 19.45 -0.25
N THR A 526 -36.61 18.95 0.32
CA THR A 526 -36.54 18.63 1.75
C THR A 526 -35.49 19.50 2.44
N LYS A 527 -35.84 20.05 3.59
CA LYS A 527 -34.88 20.78 4.43
C LYS A 527 -34.11 19.78 5.28
N ASN A 528 -32.78 19.87 5.30
CA ASN A 528 -31.95 19.00 6.15
C ASN A 528 -31.79 19.61 7.57
N SER A 529 -31.14 18.85 8.46
CA SER A 529 -30.86 19.25 9.85
C SER A 529 -29.95 20.48 9.97
N GLU A 530 -29.23 20.83 8.90
CA GLU A 530 -28.33 21.98 8.82
C GLU A 530 -29.00 23.19 8.14
N ASN A 531 -30.32 23.16 7.98
CA ASN A 531 -31.14 24.22 7.38
C ASN A 531 -30.88 24.44 5.87
N SER A 532 -30.11 23.57 5.20
CA SER A 532 -29.94 23.54 3.74
C SER A 532 -31.09 22.79 3.04
N TYR A 533 -31.29 23.04 1.75
CA TYR A 533 -32.32 22.36 0.97
C TYR A 533 -31.73 21.27 0.09
N ILE A 534 -32.27 20.06 0.22
CA ILE A 534 -32.02 18.94 -0.66
C ILE A 534 -33.12 18.90 -1.72
N PHE A 535 -32.72 19.04 -2.97
CA PHE A 535 -33.59 18.89 -4.13
C PHE A 535 -33.38 17.52 -4.75
N GLU A 536 -34.49 16.84 -5.05
CA GLU A 536 -34.48 15.64 -5.89
C GLU A 536 -34.99 16.02 -7.28
N PHE A 537 -34.17 15.82 -8.30
CA PHE A 537 -34.50 16.11 -9.70
C PHE A 537 -34.70 14.83 -10.49
N GLU A 538 -35.66 14.84 -11.40
CA GLU A 538 -35.81 13.85 -12.46
C GLU A 538 -35.25 14.42 -13.76
N ILE A 539 -34.31 13.70 -14.40
CA ILE A 539 -33.56 14.19 -15.57
C ILE A 539 -33.53 13.10 -16.64
N GLU A 540 -33.82 13.47 -17.89
CA GLU A 540 -33.60 12.62 -19.05
C GLU A 540 -32.15 12.77 -19.52
N ILE A 541 -31.40 11.67 -19.52
CA ILE A 541 -30.00 11.64 -19.89
C ILE A 541 -29.74 10.57 -20.95
N SER A 542 -28.63 10.73 -21.66
CA SER A 542 -28.12 9.72 -22.60
C SER A 542 -26.62 9.53 -22.42
N TYR A 543 -26.10 8.36 -22.77
CA TYR A 543 -24.67 8.17 -22.98
C TYR A 543 -24.32 8.32 -24.48
N GLN A 544 -23.09 8.73 -24.77
CA GLN A 544 -22.61 9.01 -26.14
C GLN A 544 -21.30 8.26 -26.45
N LEU A 545 -21.12 7.82 -27.71
CA LEU A 545 -19.84 7.26 -28.18
C LEU A 545 -18.84 8.39 -28.46
N ASN A 546 -19.35 9.55 -28.86
CA ASN A 546 -18.59 10.70 -29.34
C ASN A 546 -19.45 11.96 -29.18
N ASN A 547 -18.89 13.14 -29.43
CA ASN A 547 -19.54 14.44 -29.13
C ASN A 547 -20.85 14.71 -29.91
N LYS A 548 -21.31 13.79 -30.77
CA LYS A 548 -22.38 14.04 -31.73
C LYS A 548 -23.59 13.10 -31.61
N THR A 549 -23.45 11.87 -31.13
CA THR A 549 -24.52 10.86 -31.26
C THR A 549 -24.95 10.26 -29.90
N PRO A 550 -26.18 10.55 -29.41
CA PRO A 550 -26.80 9.83 -28.29
C PRO A 550 -27.07 8.37 -28.68
N ILE A 551 -26.82 7.42 -27.78
CA ILE A 551 -27.00 5.99 -28.06
C ILE A 551 -28.24 5.44 -27.39
N GLU A 552 -28.41 5.68 -26.10
CA GLU A 552 -29.56 5.22 -25.33
C GLU A 552 -30.00 6.32 -24.37
N LYS A 553 -31.31 6.51 -24.21
CA LYS A 553 -31.92 7.52 -23.34
C LYS A 553 -32.55 6.83 -22.15
N PHE A 554 -32.35 7.40 -20.96
CA PHE A 554 -32.95 6.88 -19.73
C PHE A 554 -33.17 8.02 -18.73
N ILE A 555 -34.05 7.76 -17.77
CA ILE A 555 -34.40 8.73 -16.72
C ILE A 555 -33.60 8.38 -15.48
N ILE A 556 -33.01 9.40 -14.87
CA ILE A 556 -32.31 9.29 -13.59
C ILE A 556 -32.93 10.21 -12.54
N LYS A 557 -32.69 9.87 -11.28
CA LYS A 557 -32.97 10.73 -10.13
C LYS A 557 -31.65 11.23 -9.54
N VAL A 558 -31.55 12.54 -9.32
CA VAL A 558 -30.34 13.19 -8.80
C VAL A 558 -30.70 14.00 -7.57
N ASN A 559 -30.04 13.69 -6.45
CA ASN A 559 -30.16 14.46 -5.22
C ASN A 559 -29.05 15.50 -5.13
N LYS A 560 -29.39 16.77 -4.89
CA LYS A 560 -28.43 17.86 -4.72
C LYS A 560 -28.76 18.71 -3.51
N ASN A 561 -27.76 18.90 -2.66
CA ASN A 561 -27.80 19.92 -1.61
C ASN A 561 -27.45 21.27 -2.23
N ILE A 562 -28.34 22.26 -2.07
CA ILE A 562 -28.25 23.60 -2.65
C ILE A 562 -28.42 24.67 -1.58
#